data_AF-A0A316KT91-F1
#
_entry.id   AF-A0A316KT91-F1
#
_cell.length_a   1.000
_cell.length_b   1.000
_cell.length_c   1.000
_cell.angle_alpha   90.00
_cell.angle_beta   90.00
_cell.angle_gamma   90.00
#
_symmetry.space_group_name_H-M   'P 1'
#
loop_
_entity.id
_entity.type
_entity.pdbx_description
1 polymer ?
#
loop_
_entity_poly.entity_id
_entity_poly.type
_entity_poly.pdbx_seq_one_letter_code
_entity_poly.pdbx_strand_id
1 'polypeptide(L)'
;MPKTFTYEEEGLAYEVTFSEDENGNFSARIEMLEGAMDVNAVYFGDDDYSGESESLRGPLNMNGAGSRLGDETVQWDDAEWVSDPGLGPLDENGEIKESYITEGQTLEVELDIESLDEIDIFGVRATSTTTESGSIKGVSEEDPEFNKVAFFGEADPSTGEGGFAEYVEQESLPDGSDGSFADYANYFEDVVAPEQGVSVSDVDSIGIFEVTPVLDENGNPVLDYENVPQEEIVELFSIDAPEGGFTSAEDMIAAYDEAVEGDALDEYDAASGAELMASFALPPEPEDDGIADASDEDEEDEDEMELA
;
A
#
# COMPACT_ATOMS: atom_id res chain seq x y z
N MET A 1 0.33 2.50 -14.24
CA MET A 1 1.26 2.95 -13.17
C MET A 1 2.26 1.81 -12.97
N PRO A 2 3.46 2.02 -12.39
CA PRO A 2 4.28 0.89 -12.00
C PRO A 2 3.49 0.00 -11.01
N LYS A 3 3.77 -1.30 -10.97
CA LYS A 3 3.19 -2.21 -9.97
C LYS A 3 4.32 -2.83 -9.17
N THR A 4 4.16 -2.97 -7.86
CA THR A 4 5.19 -3.55 -6.98
C THR A 4 4.64 -4.81 -6.33
N PHE A 5 5.50 -5.81 -6.14
CA PHE A 5 5.16 -7.08 -5.53
C PHE A 5 6.29 -7.51 -4.59
N THR A 6 5.95 -7.82 -3.34
CA THR A 6 6.93 -8.26 -2.34
C THR A 6 6.75 -9.73 -1.98
N TYR A 7 7.87 -10.44 -1.82
CA TYR A 7 7.88 -11.82 -1.34
C TYR A 7 8.91 -11.99 -0.23
N GLU A 8 8.47 -12.59 0.89
CA GLU A 8 9.31 -12.92 2.02
C GLU A 8 9.13 -14.38 2.47
N GLU A 9 10.24 -15.09 2.66
CA GLU A 9 10.34 -16.38 3.36
C GLU A 9 11.62 -16.37 4.20
N GLU A 10 11.70 -17.18 5.27
CA GLU A 10 12.89 -17.25 6.13
C GLU A 10 14.21 -17.40 5.32
N GLY A 11 15.02 -16.35 5.36
CA GLY A 11 16.33 -16.27 4.71
C GLY A 11 16.29 -15.91 3.22
N LEU A 12 15.16 -15.44 2.68
CA LEU A 12 15.02 -14.93 1.32
C LEU A 12 13.90 -13.89 1.23
N ALA A 13 14.24 -12.67 0.82
CA ALA A 13 13.26 -11.62 0.53
C ALA A 13 13.60 -10.93 -0.79
N TYR A 14 12.61 -10.64 -1.62
CA TYR A 14 12.78 -9.87 -2.85
C TYR A 14 11.55 -9.02 -3.17
N GLU A 15 11.78 -7.96 -3.92
CA GLU A 15 10.75 -7.05 -4.43
C GLU A 15 10.78 -7.08 -5.96
N VAL A 16 9.62 -6.92 -6.60
CA VAL A 16 9.49 -6.83 -8.04
C VAL A 16 8.72 -5.60 -8.45
N THR A 17 9.39 -4.70 -9.18
CA THR A 17 8.78 -3.50 -9.76
C THR A 17 8.54 -3.70 -11.25
N PHE A 18 7.30 -3.52 -11.70
CA PHE A 18 6.93 -3.50 -13.11
C PHE A 18 6.98 -2.09 -13.67
N SER A 19 7.50 -1.93 -14.88
CA SER A 19 7.55 -0.62 -15.54
C SER A 19 7.37 -0.73 -17.06
N GLU A 20 6.81 0.34 -17.64
CA GLU A 20 6.73 0.56 -19.08
C GLU A 20 7.78 1.62 -19.49
N ASP A 21 8.61 1.30 -20.49
CA ASP A 21 9.60 2.24 -21.03
C ASP A 21 8.97 3.28 -21.99
N GLU A 22 9.74 4.31 -22.39
CA GLU A 22 9.27 5.34 -23.33
C GLU A 22 8.88 4.80 -24.73
N ASN A 23 9.20 3.54 -25.03
CA ASN A 23 8.88 2.86 -26.29
C ASN A 23 7.68 1.91 -26.17
N GLY A 24 7.10 1.76 -24.98
CA GLY A 24 6.00 0.84 -24.69
C GLY A 24 6.43 -0.61 -24.46
N ASN A 25 7.69 -0.86 -24.07
CA ASN A 25 8.13 -2.19 -23.65
C ASN A 25 7.95 -2.34 -22.13
N PHE A 26 7.48 -3.50 -21.71
CA PHE A 26 7.28 -3.81 -20.30
C PHE A 26 8.45 -4.62 -19.74
N SER A 27 8.82 -4.34 -18.50
CA SER A 27 9.87 -5.07 -17.79
C SER A 27 9.52 -5.27 -16.32
N ALA A 28 9.97 -6.38 -15.77
CA ALA A 28 9.99 -6.65 -14.33
C ALA A 28 11.41 -6.50 -13.81
N ARG A 29 11.58 -5.65 -12.80
CA ARG A 29 12.82 -5.45 -12.06
C ARG A 29 12.74 -6.20 -10.74
N ILE A 30 13.48 -7.29 -10.61
CA ILE A 30 13.53 -8.11 -9.39
C ILE A 30 14.74 -7.68 -8.55
N GLU A 31 14.51 -7.07 -7.39
CA GLU A 31 15.53 -6.66 -6.44
C GLU A 31 15.62 -7.63 -5.26
N MET A 32 16.83 -8.13 -5.00
CA MET A 32 17.06 -9.04 -3.88
C MET A 32 17.30 -8.25 -2.59
N LEU A 33 16.36 -8.33 -1.65
CA LEU A 33 16.41 -7.64 -0.36
C LEU A 33 17.17 -8.44 0.71
N GLU A 34 16.98 -9.76 0.73
CA GLU A 34 17.70 -10.67 1.63
C GLU A 34 18.03 -11.98 0.91
N GLY A 35 19.26 -12.47 1.09
CA GLY A 35 19.64 -13.81 0.65
C GLY A 35 20.13 -13.86 -0.80
N ALA A 36 19.81 -14.96 -1.48
CA ALA A 36 20.22 -15.17 -2.87
C ALA A 36 19.32 -16.19 -3.58
N MET A 37 19.16 -16.04 -4.90
CA MET A 37 18.45 -17.02 -5.73
C MET A 37 18.93 -17.03 -7.19
N ASP A 38 18.73 -18.16 -7.86
CA ASP A 38 18.79 -18.29 -9.33
C ASP A 38 17.37 -18.21 -9.89
N VAL A 39 17.00 -17.08 -10.49
CA VAL A 39 15.68 -16.87 -11.09
C VAL A 39 15.57 -17.66 -12.39
N ASN A 40 14.64 -18.61 -12.47
CA ASN A 40 14.55 -19.51 -13.61
C ASN A 40 13.32 -19.23 -14.49
N ALA A 41 12.23 -18.77 -13.88
CA ALA A 41 11.07 -18.29 -14.60
C ALA A 41 10.28 -17.30 -13.75
N VAL A 42 9.55 -16.42 -14.42
CA VAL A 42 8.54 -15.53 -13.83
C VAL A 42 7.19 -15.85 -14.43
N TYR A 43 6.14 -15.65 -13.66
CA TYR A 43 4.74 -15.90 -14.01
C TYR A 43 3.91 -14.72 -13.57
N PHE A 44 2.83 -14.46 -14.27
CA PHE A 44 1.88 -13.41 -13.92
C PHE A 44 0.46 -13.86 -14.26
N GLY A 45 -0.49 -13.31 -13.53
CA GLY A 45 -1.91 -13.51 -13.77
C GLY A 45 -2.74 -12.40 -13.17
N ASP A 46 -3.98 -12.34 -13.60
CA ASP A 46 -5.02 -11.50 -13.04
C ASP A 46 -5.81 -12.22 -11.93
N ASP A 47 -6.73 -11.51 -11.30
CA ASP A 47 -7.67 -12.06 -10.32
C ASP A 47 -8.87 -12.80 -10.98
N ASP A 48 -9.02 -12.74 -12.30
CA ASP A 48 -10.08 -13.37 -13.07
C ASP A 48 -9.63 -14.77 -13.49
N TYR A 49 -9.90 -15.76 -12.64
CA TYR A 49 -9.63 -17.21 -12.84
C TYR A 49 -10.30 -17.85 -14.09
N SER A 50 -10.08 -17.32 -15.28
CA SER A 50 -10.72 -17.69 -16.53
C SER A 50 -9.69 -18.12 -17.57
N GLY A 51 -9.97 -19.17 -18.32
CA GLY A 51 -9.04 -19.70 -19.32
C GLY A 51 -8.24 -20.93 -18.88
N GLU A 52 -7.14 -21.19 -19.57
CA GLU A 52 -6.21 -22.28 -19.25
C GLU A 52 -4.98 -21.68 -18.57
N SER A 53 -4.58 -22.22 -17.42
CA SER A 53 -3.39 -21.71 -16.74
C SER A 53 -2.12 -22.00 -17.54
N GLU A 54 -1.31 -20.98 -17.76
CA GLU A 54 -0.03 -21.09 -18.44
C GLU A 54 0.96 -21.95 -17.64
N SER A 55 1.83 -22.67 -18.35
CA SER A 55 2.72 -23.63 -17.71
C SER A 55 4.00 -23.87 -18.51
N LEU A 56 5.11 -23.39 -17.97
CA LEU A 56 6.42 -23.82 -18.43
C LEU A 56 6.68 -25.28 -18.06
N ARG A 57 7.44 -25.94 -18.92
CA ARG A 57 7.64 -27.39 -18.82
C ARG A 57 8.61 -27.78 -17.72
N GLY A 58 8.35 -28.96 -17.14
CA GLY A 58 9.30 -29.66 -16.27
C GLY A 58 9.53 -28.94 -14.94
N PRO A 59 10.79 -28.73 -14.51
CA PRO A 59 11.11 -28.15 -13.20
C PRO A 59 10.71 -26.67 -13.04
N LEU A 60 10.36 -26.01 -14.15
CA LEU A 60 9.93 -24.62 -14.17
C LEU A 60 8.43 -24.44 -13.92
N ASN A 61 7.68 -25.53 -13.86
CA ASN A 61 6.24 -25.48 -13.69
C ASN A 61 5.84 -24.90 -12.33
N MET A 62 5.10 -23.78 -12.34
CA MET A 62 4.52 -23.19 -11.14
C MET A 62 3.25 -23.91 -10.68
N ASN A 63 2.46 -24.49 -11.57
CA ASN A 63 1.17 -25.12 -11.26
C ASN A 63 1.24 -26.24 -10.20
N GLY A 64 0.11 -26.42 -9.50
CA GLY A 64 -0.10 -27.45 -8.48
C GLY A 64 0.05 -26.92 -7.05
N ALA A 65 0.51 -27.79 -6.14
CA ALA A 65 0.47 -27.52 -4.69
C ALA A 65 1.30 -26.31 -4.19
N GLY A 66 2.16 -25.73 -5.04
CA GLY A 66 2.96 -24.55 -4.70
C GLY A 66 2.62 -23.32 -5.53
N SER A 67 1.49 -23.31 -6.24
CA SER A 67 0.92 -22.14 -6.88
C SER A 67 -0.19 -21.62 -5.98
N ARG A 68 0.18 -21.11 -4.81
CA ARG A 68 -0.79 -20.76 -3.78
C ARG A 68 -0.50 -19.41 -3.20
N LEU A 69 -1.57 -18.72 -2.93
CA LEU A 69 -1.65 -17.42 -2.28
C LEU A 69 -2.71 -17.62 -1.20
N GLY A 70 -2.28 -17.56 0.07
CA GLY A 70 -3.05 -18.11 1.18
C GLY A 70 -3.50 -19.57 0.95
N ASP A 71 -4.81 -19.80 1.01
CA ASP A 71 -5.44 -21.11 0.79
C ASP A 71 -5.88 -21.35 -0.67
N GLU A 72 -5.75 -20.34 -1.53
CA GLU A 72 -6.24 -20.37 -2.91
C GLU A 72 -5.19 -20.88 -3.89
N THR A 73 -5.63 -21.41 -5.03
CA THR A 73 -4.72 -21.88 -6.08
C THR A 73 -4.69 -20.82 -7.16
N VAL A 74 -3.52 -20.22 -7.36
CA VAL A 74 -3.32 -19.21 -8.40
C VAL A 74 -3.40 -19.85 -9.77
N GLN A 75 -4.13 -19.18 -10.66
CA GLN A 75 -4.11 -19.41 -12.09
C GLN A 75 -3.16 -18.38 -12.72
N TRP A 76 -2.28 -18.85 -13.60
CA TRP A 76 -1.36 -17.99 -14.36
C TRP A 76 -1.86 -17.75 -15.76
N ASP A 77 -1.72 -16.52 -16.25
CA ASP A 77 -2.11 -16.17 -17.62
C ASP A 77 -0.94 -16.22 -18.58
N ASP A 78 0.25 -15.84 -18.11
CA ASP A 78 1.48 -16.04 -18.87
C ASP A 78 2.69 -16.39 -17.99
N ALA A 79 3.80 -16.75 -18.65
CA ALA A 79 5.05 -17.11 -18.03
C ALA A 79 6.26 -16.87 -18.92
N GLU A 80 7.27 -16.21 -18.37
CA GLU A 80 8.53 -15.97 -19.05
C GLU A 80 9.63 -16.91 -18.57
N TRP A 81 10.35 -17.48 -19.53
CA TRP A 81 11.55 -18.26 -19.25
C TRP A 81 12.75 -17.34 -19.06
N VAL A 82 13.42 -17.45 -17.91
CA VAL A 82 14.60 -16.63 -17.60
C VAL A 82 15.89 -17.44 -17.74
N SER A 83 15.94 -18.63 -17.14
CA SER A 83 17.17 -19.45 -17.15
C SER A 83 16.90 -20.94 -16.90
N ASP A 84 17.90 -21.77 -17.22
CA ASP A 84 17.86 -23.19 -16.88
C ASP A 84 18.08 -23.41 -15.37
N PRO A 85 17.23 -24.23 -14.71
CA PRO A 85 17.36 -24.50 -13.29
C PRO A 85 18.62 -25.30 -13.00
N GLY A 86 19.31 -24.97 -11.90
CA GLY A 86 20.62 -25.54 -11.60
C GLY A 86 20.91 -25.64 -10.10
N LEU A 87 22.10 -26.15 -9.80
CA LEU A 87 22.65 -26.22 -8.45
C LEU A 87 23.82 -25.23 -8.35
N GLY A 88 23.54 -24.08 -7.78
CA GLY A 88 24.48 -23.01 -7.54
C GLY A 88 24.54 -21.96 -8.65
N PRO A 89 25.44 -20.98 -8.47
CA PRO A 89 25.44 -19.74 -9.25
C PRO A 89 26.07 -19.87 -10.63
N LEU A 90 26.59 -21.05 -11.00
CA LEU A 90 27.40 -21.21 -12.20
C LEU A 90 26.61 -21.84 -13.35
N ASP A 91 26.84 -21.33 -14.55
CA ASP A 91 26.36 -21.91 -15.80
C ASP A 91 27.17 -23.16 -16.20
N GLU A 92 26.85 -23.75 -17.36
CA GLU A 92 27.56 -24.92 -17.88
C GLU A 92 29.04 -24.66 -18.23
N ASN A 93 29.43 -23.39 -18.38
CA ASN A 93 30.79 -22.95 -18.68
C ASN A 93 31.59 -22.59 -17.41
N GLY A 94 30.94 -22.57 -16.25
CA GLY A 94 31.54 -22.18 -14.98
C GLY A 94 31.59 -20.67 -14.74
N GLU A 95 30.82 -19.89 -15.51
CA GLU A 95 30.61 -18.46 -15.32
C GLU A 95 29.39 -18.23 -14.42
N ILE A 96 29.36 -17.11 -13.69
CA ILE A 96 28.20 -16.79 -12.85
C ILE A 96 27.01 -16.49 -13.77
N LYS A 97 25.87 -17.12 -13.51
CA LYS A 97 24.63 -16.87 -14.22
C LYS A 97 24.16 -15.45 -13.97
N GLU A 98 23.69 -14.78 -15.01
CA GLU A 98 23.07 -13.45 -14.88
C GLU A 98 21.79 -13.50 -14.03
N SER A 99 21.08 -14.63 -14.07
CA SER A 99 19.89 -14.90 -13.25
C SER A 99 20.18 -15.20 -11.78
N TYR A 100 21.45 -15.38 -11.39
CA TYR A 100 21.81 -15.58 -9.99
C TYR A 100 22.08 -14.23 -9.32
N ILE A 101 21.12 -13.79 -8.53
CA ILE A 101 21.18 -12.53 -7.79
C ILE A 101 21.36 -12.78 -6.29
N THR A 102 22.06 -11.87 -5.64
CA THR A 102 22.32 -11.82 -4.19
C THR A 102 21.87 -10.48 -3.63
N GLU A 103 21.74 -10.37 -2.31
CA GLU A 103 21.37 -9.14 -1.60
C GLU A 103 21.95 -7.84 -2.22
N GLY A 104 21.06 -6.90 -2.51
CA GLY A 104 21.33 -5.61 -3.15
C GLY A 104 21.60 -5.69 -4.67
N GLN A 105 21.42 -6.85 -5.29
CA GLN A 105 21.48 -7.01 -6.75
C GLN A 105 20.10 -7.08 -7.35
N THR A 106 20.04 -6.71 -8.63
CA THR A 106 18.81 -6.63 -9.41
C THR A 106 18.92 -7.48 -10.66
N LEU A 107 17.82 -8.12 -11.05
CA LEU A 107 17.63 -8.76 -12.35
C LEU A 107 16.50 -8.05 -13.09
N GLU A 108 16.71 -7.71 -14.35
CA GLU A 108 15.68 -7.16 -15.23
C GLU A 108 15.22 -8.26 -16.20
N VAL A 109 13.91 -8.44 -16.32
CA VAL A 109 13.26 -9.40 -17.21
C VAL A 109 12.31 -8.64 -18.13
N GLU A 110 12.50 -8.75 -19.44
CA GLU A 110 11.56 -8.22 -20.43
C GLU A 110 10.29 -9.08 -20.44
N LEU A 111 9.12 -8.44 -20.55
CA LEU A 111 7.81 -9.08 -20.48
C LEU A 111 7.08 -8.96 -21.82
N ASP A 112 6.50 -10.05 -22.32
CA ASP A 112 5.65 -10.05 -23.52
C ASP A 112 4.17 -9.86 -23.14
N ILE A 113 3.81 -8.68 -22.64
CA ILE A 113 2.44 -8.33 -22.20
C ILE A 113 1.87 -7.12 -22.96
N GLU A 114 0.54 -6.95 -22.93
CA GLU A 114 -0.13 -5.80 -23.56
C GLU A 114 -0.39 -4.65 -22.57
N SER A 115 -0.59 -4.94 -21.28
CA SER A 115 -0.77 -3.94 -20.22
C SER A 115 -0.28 -4.41 -18.86
N LEU A 116 0.13 -3.48 -17.99
CA LEU A 116 0.38 -3.76 -16.57
C LEU A 116 -0.91 -4.01 -15.78
N ASP A 117 -2.05 -3.54 -16.28
CA ASP A 117 -3.36 -3.77 -15.66
C ASP A 117 -3.81 -5.25 -15.73
N GLU A 118 -3.07 -6.10 -16.44
CA GLU A 118 -3.33 -7.55 -16.57
C GLU A 118 -2.56 -8.37 -15.51
N ILE A 119 -1.88 -7.72 -14.56
CA ILE A 119 -1.01 -8.37 -13.59
C ILE A 119 -1.42 -7.95 -12.19
N ASP A 120 -2.15 -8.81 -11.50
CA ASP A 120 -2.52 -8.62 -10.09
C ASP A 120 -1.81 -9.63 -9.18
N ILE A 121 -1.29 -10.70 -9.76
CA ILE A 121 -0.54 -11.75 -9.08
C ILE A 121 0.77 -11.99 -9.81
N PHE A 122 1.86 -12.06 -9.06
CA PHE A 122 3.19 -12.37 -9.57
C PHE A 122 3.75 -13.66 -8.97
N GLY A 123 4.49 -14.41 -9.79
CA GLY A 123 5.11 -15.67 -9.38
C GLY A 123 6.57 -15.78 -9.81
N VAL A 124 7.42 -16.24 -8.90
CA VAL A 124 8.83 -16.56 -9.20
C VAL A 124 9.10 -18.03 -8.99
N ARG A 125 9.65 -18.68 -10.02
CA ARG A 125 10.30 -19.97 -9.89
C ARG A 125 11.80 -19.78 -9.80
N ALA A 126 12.36 -20.03 -8.62
CA ALA A 126 13.79 -19.92 -8.37
C ALA A 126 14.40 -21.21 -7.80
N THR A 127 15.67 -21.45 -8.14
CA THR A 127 16.49 -22.52 -7.57
C THR A 127 17.73 -21.94 -6.90
N SER A 128 18.49 -22.78 -6.20
CA SER A 128 19.72 -22.36 -5.50
C SER A 128 19.47 -21.22 -4.51
N THR A 129 18.28 -21.23 -3.90
CA THR A 129 17.86 -20.21 -2.95
C THR A 129 18.58 -20.41 -1.61
N THR A 130 18.63 -19.35 -0.82
CA THR A 130 19.13 -19.38 0.56
C THR A 130 18.17 -20.05 1.55
N THR A 131 16.92 -20.30 1.14
CA THR A 131 15.92 -21.03 1.94
C THR A 131 16.32 -22.49 2.20
N GLU A 132 15.76 -23.12 3.25
CA GLU A 132 16.10 -24.51 3.63
C GLU A 132 15.87 -25.51 2.48
N SER A 133 14.84 -25.28 1.67
CA SER A 133 14.49 -26.12 0.53
C SER A 133 15.45 -25.97 -0.65
N GLY A 134 16.20 -24.86 -0.72
CA GLY A 134 17.11 -24.53 -1.84
C GLY A 134 16.41 -24.28 -3.18
N SER A 135 15.07 -24.15 -3.17
CA SER A 135 14.29 -23.68 -4.31
C SER A 135 12.92 -23.18 -3.83
N ILE A 136 12.36 -22.18 -4.49
CA ILE A 136 11.06 -21.60 -4.16
C ILE A 136 10.07 -21.63 -5.34
N LYS A 137 8.80 -21.63 -5.00
CA LYS A 137 7.71 -21.17 -5.87
C LYS A 137 7.10 -19.98 -5.15
N GLY A 138 7.71 -18.82 -5.32
CA GLY A 138 7.24 -17.59 -4.72
C GLY A 138 6.00 -17.13 -5.45
N VAL A 139 5.00 -16.68 -4.70
CA VAL A 139 3.76 -16.09 -5.19
C VAL A 139 3.52 -14.88 -4.31
N SER A 140 3.24 -13.75 -4.94
CA SER A 140 3.03 -12.46 -4.28
C SER A 140 1.88 -11.74 -4.98
N GLU A 141 1.07 -11.02 -4.20
CA GLU A 141 0.07 -10.08 -4.70
C GLU A 141 0.71 -8.72 -4.94
N GLU A 142 0.01 -7.90 -5.71
CA GLU A 142 0.37 -6.49 -5.88
C GLU A 142 0.34 -5.80 -4.51
N ASP A 143 1.45 -5.17 -4.15
CA ASP A 143 1.52 -4.27 -3.02
C ASP A 143 0.66 -3.05 -3.35
N PRO A 144 -0.30 -2.67 -2.49
CA PRO A 144 -1.13 -1.51 -2.76
C PRO A 144 -0.27 -0.24 -2.83
N GLU A 145 -0.34 0.47 -3.95
CA GLU A 145 0.26 1.80 -4.08
C GLU A 145 -0.60 2.83 -3.32
N PHE A 146 0.04 3.63 -2.46
CA PHE A 146 -0.63 4.71 -1.77
C PHE A 146 -0.25 6.05 -2.37
N ASN A 147 -1.24 6.87 -2.66
CA ASN A 147 -1.00 8.24 -3.13
C ASN A 147 -0.91 9.23 -1.95
N LYS A 148 -1.42 8.82 -0.78
CA LYS A 148 -1.47 9.64 0.44
C LYS A 148 -1.55 8.81 1.72
N VAL A 149 -0.68 9.11 2.68
CA VAL A 149 -0.71 8.54 4.04
C VAL A 149 -0.83 9.66 5.05
N ALA A 150 -1.70 9.50 6.05
CA ALA A 150 -1.85 10.46 7.13
C ALA A 150 -1.38 9.87 8.47
N PHE A 151 -0.65 10.67 9.23
CA PHE A 151 -0.18 10.36 10.57
C PHE A 151 -0.93 11.24 11.56
N PHE A 152 -1.65 10.62 12.49
CA PHE A 152 -2.46 11.30 13.49
C PHE A 152 -1.87 11.11 14.88
N GLY A 153 -1.87 12.18 15.68
CA GLY A 153 -1.55 12.13 17.11
C GLY A 153 -2.54 12.96 17.92
N GLU A 154 -2.93 12.46 19.09
CA GLU A 154 -3.79 13.17 20.03
C GLU A 154 -3.05 14.32 20.71
N ALA A 155 -3.83 15.28 21.20
CA ALA A 155 -3.37 16.36 22.05
C ALA A 155 -2.74 15.79 23.33
N ASP A 156 -1.47 16.09 23.62
CA ASP A 156 -0.88 15.71 24.91
C ASP A 156 -1.67 16.39 26.05
N PRO A 157 -2.38 15.61 26.89
CA PRO A 157 -3.26 16.16 27.92
C PRO A 157 -2.49 16.83 29.07
N SER A 158 -1.16 16.66 29.12
CA SER A 158 -0.26 17.21 30.12
C SER A 158 0.39 18.53 29.69
N THR A 159 0.54 18.77 28.39
CA THR A 159 1.09 20.02 27.83
C THR A 159 0.01 20.94 27.27
N GLY A 160 -1.13 20.39 26.84
CA GLY A 160 -2.24 21.14 26.22
C GLY A 160 -1.96 21.58 24.79
N GLU A 161 -0.98 20.99 24.12
CA GLU A 161 -0.79 21.13 22.67
C GLU A 161 -1.91 20.36 21.94
N GLY A 162 -2.46 20.96 20.88
CA GLY A 162 -3.51 20.32 20.08
C GLY A 162 -2.94 19.10 19.35
N GLY A 163 -3.79 18.09 19.09
CA GLY A 163 -3.41 16.95 18.27
C GLY A 163 -2.96 17.39 16.88
N PHE A 164 -2.19 16.54 16.20
CA PHE A 164 -1.70 16.79 14.85
C PHE A 164 -2.30 15.79 13.85
N ALA A 165 -2.37 16.23 12.61
CA ALA A 165 -2.69 15.40 11.45
C ALA A 165 -1.76 15.84 10.33
N GLU A 166 -0.75 15.02 10.03
CA GLU A 166 0.21 15.28 8.97
C GLU A 166 -0.07 14.36 7.79
N TYR A 167 -0.18 14.95 6.61
CA TYR A 167 -0.44 14.21 5.38
C TYR A 167 0.83 14.20 4.54
N VAL A 168 1.24 13.01 4.13
CA VAL A 168 2.36 12.82 3.21
C VAL A 168 1.79 12.33 1.89
N GLU A 169 1.99 13.12 0.85
CA GLU A 169 1.61 12.79 -0.53
C GLU A 169 2.80 12.16 -1.25
N GLN A 170 2.53 11.26 -2.20
CA GLN A 170 3.60 10.56 -2.94
C GLN A 170 4.59 11.54 -3.59
N GLU A 171 4.11 12.69 -4.08
CA GLU A 171 4.95 13.74 -4.67
C GLU A 171 5.92 14.41 -3.69
N SER A 172 5.70 14.24 -2.38
CA SER A 172 6.59 14.75 -1.33
C SER A 172 7.73 13.78 -1.00
N LEU A 173 7.63 12.52 -1.44
CA LEU A 173 8.66 11.51 -1.22
C LEU A 173 9.92 11.81 -2.05
N PRO A 174 11.10 11.33 -1.61
CA PRO A 174 12.34 11.49 -2.36
C PRO A 174 12.25 10.97 -3.80
N ASP A 175 12.95 11.65 -4.73
CA ASP A 175 13.05 11.18 -6.11
C ASP A 175 13.57 9.73 -6.18
N GLY A 176 12.77 8.82 -6.71
CA GLY A 176 13.09 7.39 -6.81
C GLY A 176 12.43 6.49 -5.76
N SER A 177 11.62 7.06 -4.87
CA SER A 177 10.64 6.33 -4.06
C SER A 177 9.58 5.68 -4.95
N ASP A 178 9.17 4.48 -4.58
CA ASP A 178 8.11 3.72 -5.27
C ASP A 178 6.73 4.02 -4.68
N GLY A 179 6.66 4.68 -3.52
CA GLY A 179 5.39 4.96 -2.85
C GLY A 179 4.87 3.78 -2.02
N SER A 180 5.75 2.86 -1.64
CA SER A 180 5.50 1.86 -0.61
C SER A 180 5.20 2.51 0.76
N PHE A 181 4.50 1.81 1.64
CA PHE A 181 4.28 2.30 3.01
C PHE A 181 5.61 2.56 3.75
N ALA A 182 6.63 1.76 3.47
CA ALA A 182 7.97 1.94 4.03
C ALA A 182 8.56 3.30 3.67
N ASP A 183 8.40 3.77 2.43
CA ASP A 183 8.82 5.11 2.03
C ASP A 183 8.14 6.20 2.86
N TYR A 184 6.82 6.09 3.07
CA TYR A 184 6.06 7.04 3.88
C TYR A 184 6.49 7.05 5.35
N ALA A 185 6.64 5.88 5.97
CA ALA A 185 7.04 5.75 7.36
C ALA A 185 8.45 6.32 7.60
N ASN A 186 9.41 5.98 6.73
CA ASN A 186 10.77 6.50 6.81
C ASN A 186 10.81 8.02 6.56
N TYR A 187 10.07 8.52 5.56
CA TYR A 187 9.99 9.95 5.28
C TYR A 187 9.37 10.73 6.45
N PHE A 188 8.34 10.17 7.09
CA PHE A 188 7.73 10.78 8.26
C PHE A 188 8.73 10.88 9.41
N GLU A 189 9.43 9.79 9.76
CA GLU A 189 10.41 9.78 10.85
C GLU A 189 11.59 10.73 10.59
N ASP A 190 12.15 10.72 9.38
CA ASP A 190 13.37 11.45 9.07
C ASP A 190 13.16 12.93 8.72
N VAL A 191 11.99 13.29 8.19
CA VAL A 191 11.71 14.63 7.64
C VAL A 191 10.54 15.29 8.34
N VAL A 192 9.33 14.72 8.23
CA VAL A 192 8.10 15.40 8.65
C VAL A 192 8.06 15.61 10.16
N ALA A 193 8.31 14.56 10.93
CA ALA A 193 8.25 14.62 12.38
C ALA A 193 9.24 15.65 12.96
N PRO A 194 10.54 15.66 12.56
CA PRO A 194 11.48 16.69 12.97
C PRO A 194 11.09 18.12 12.56
N GLU A 195 10.48 18.32 11.39
CA GLU A 195 10.06 19.64 10.90
C GLU A 195 8.86 20.20 11.66
N GLN A 196 7.93 19.34 12.04
CA GLN A 196 6.76 19.68 12.85
C GLN A 196 7.07 19.70 14.36
N GLY A 197 8.25 19.19 14.75
CA GLY A 197 8.65 19.09 16.15
C GLY A 197 7.91 17.99 16.92
N VAL A 198 7.38 17.01 16.21
CA VAL A 198 6.76 15.78 16.75
C VAL A 198 7.74 14.61 16.63
N SER A 199 7.39 13.48 17.22
CA SER A 199 8.13 12.23 17.12
C SER A 199 7.21 11.10 16.68
N VAL A 200 7.81 10.01 16.19
CA VAL A 200 7.11 8.78 15.81
C VAL A 200 6.25 8.24 16.97
N SER A 201 6.72 8.40 18.22
CA SER A 201 5.96 7.99 19.40
C SER A 201 4.75 8.84 19.75
N ASP A 202 4.61 10.00 19.10
CA ASP A 202 3.43 10.86 19.25
C ASP A 202 2.32 10.49 18.26
N VAL A 203 2.55 9.53 17.35
CA VAL A 203 1.55 9.00 16.43
C VAL A 203 0.68 7.96 17.15
N ASP A 204 -0.62 8.22 17.21
CA ASP A 204 -1.64 7.35 17.78
C ASP A 204 -2.37 6.53 16.72
N SER A 205 -2.46 7.02 15.48
CA SER A 205 -3.00 6.25 14.37
C SER A 205 -2.43 6.69 13.02
N ILE A 206 -2.45 5.77 12.07
CA ILE A 206 -1.99 5.99 10.69
C ILE A 206 -3.18 5.67 9.78
N GLY A 207 -3.61 6.64 8.98
CA GLY A 207 -4.67 6.44 7.99
C GLY A 207 -4.08 6.34 6.60
N ILE A 208 -4.55 5.37 5.83
CA ILE A 208 -4.11 5.12 4.47
C ILE A 208 -5.25 5.50 3.52
N PHE A 209 -4.95 6.34 2.54
CA PHE A 209 -5.95 6.92 1.65
C PHE A 209 -5.61 6.72 0.18
N GLU A 210 -6.63 6.35 -0.59
CA GLU A 210 -6.61 6.46 -2.04
C GLU A 210 -7.11 7.85 -2.45
N VAL A 211 -6.38 8.50 -3.35
CA VAL A 211 -6.72 9.82 -3.87
C VAL A 211 -6.83 9.73 -5.39
N THR A 212 -8.03 9.94 -5.90
CA THR A 212 -8.34 9.79 -7.33
C THR A 212 -8.82 11.12 -7.91
N PRO A 213 -8.21 11.63 -8.99
CA PRO A 213 -8.64 12.89 -9.59
C PRO A 213 -10.04 12.75 -10.19
N VAL A 214 -10.94 13.67 -9.83
CA VAL A 214 -12.28 13.70 -10.41
C VAL A 214 -12.18 14.20 -11.84
N LEU A 215 -12.59 13.39 -12.81
CA LEU A 215 -12.53 13.74 -14.23
C LEU A 215 -13.89 14.14 -14.81
N ASP A 216 -13.89 15.09 -15.75
CA ASP A 216 -15.07 15.47 -16.51
C ASP A 216 -15.41 14.45 -17.61
N GLU A 217 -16.53 14.66 -18.31
CA GLU A 217 -16.99 13.80 -19.40
C GLU A 217 -16.00 13.65 -20.58
N ASN A 218 -14.94 14.44 -20.61
CA ASN A 218 -13.89 14.43 -21.62
C ASN A 218 -12.53 13.97 -21.06
N GLY A 219 -12.48 13.50 -19.80
CA GLY A 219 -11.27 13.01 -19.14
C GLY A 219 -10.35 14.12 -18.61
N ASN A 220 -10.82 15.36 -18.45
CA ASN A 220 -10.02 16.44 -17.85
C ASN A 220 -10.30 16.56 -16.34
N PRO A 221 -9.32 16.93 -15.51
CA PRO A 221 -9.54 17.18 -14.09
C PRO A 221 -10.62 18.24 -13.87
N VAL A 222 -11.63 17.90 -13.09
CA VAL A 222 -12.64 18.85 -12.60
C VAL A 222 -11.95 19.71 -11.57
N LEU A 223 -11.91 21.02 -11.79
CA LEU A 223 -11.28 21.95 -10.85
C LEU A 223 -12.30 22.46 -9.82
N ASP A 224 -11.83 22.78 -8.62
CA ASP A 224 -12.60 23.44 -7.58
C ASP A 224 -12.71 24.96 -7.84
N TYR A 225 -13.21 25.71 -6.85
CA TYR A 225 -13.38 27.16 -6.97
C TYR A 225 -12.06 27.96 -6.91
N GLU A 226 -10.97 27.33 -6.48
CA GLU A 226 -9.62 27.90 -6.41
C GLU A 226 -8.74 27.49 -7.61
N ASN A 227 -9.27 26.67 -8.52
CA ASN A 227 -8.58 26.03 -9.66
C ASN A 227 -7.61 24.91 -9.24
N VAL A 228 -7.87 24.27 -8.11
CA VAL A 228 -7.20 23.04 -7.69
C VAL A 228 -8.00 21.85 -8.26
N PRO A 229 -7.35 20.81 -8.83
CA PRO A 229 -8.03 19.58 -9.18
C PRO A 229 -8.85 19.05 -8.00
N GLN A 230 -10.11 18.71 -8.25
CA GLN A 230 -10.93 18.00 -7.29
C GLN A 230 -10.45 16.56 -7.23
N GLU A 231 -10.36 16.06 -6.02
CA GLU A 231 -9.91 14.72 -5.72
C GLU A 231 -11.02 14.02 -4.93
N GLU A 232 -11.27 12.77 -5.28
CA GLU A 232 -12.02 11.84 -4.47
C GLU A 232 -11.03 11.16 -3.53
N ILE A 233 -11.20 11.40 -2.22
CA ILE A 233 -10.35 10.83 -1.18
C ILE A 233 -11.15 9.73 -0.49
N VAL A 234 -10.62 8.52 -0.52
CA VAL A 234 -11.21 7.34 0.12
C VAL A 234 -10.22 6.80 1.14
N GLU A 235 -10.65 6.67 2.39
CA GLU A 235 -9.86 5.94 3.39
C GLU A 235 -9.95 4.45 3.08
N LEU A 236 -8.81 3.82 2.84
CA LEU A 236 -8.71 2.37 2.61
C LEU A 236 -8.80 1.64 3.95
N PHE A 237 -7.90 1.99 4.88
CA PHE A 237 -7.92 1.49 6.25
C PHE A 237 -7.06 2.36 7.17
N SER A 238 -7.08 2.07 8.46
CA SER A 238 -6.25 2.72 9.46
C SER A 238 -5.61 1.72 10.43
N ILE A 239 -4.44 2.09 10.92
CA ILE A 239 -3.63 1.32 11.87
C ILE A 239 -3.57 2.11 13.16
N ASP A 240 -4.08 1.53 14.24
CA ASP A 240 -3.94 2.10 15.58
C ASP A 240 -2.55 1.79 16.16
N ALA A 241 -1.97 2.76 16.85
CA ALA A 241 -0.69 2.56 17.54
C ALA A 241 -0.82 1.52 18.66
N PRO A 242 0.21 0.70 18.90
CA PRO A 242 0.23 -0.25 20.00
C PRO A 242 0.23 0.46 21.37
N GLU A 243 -0.11 -0.27 22.45
CA GLU A 243 -0.05 0.28 23.82
C GLU A 243 1.37 0.82 24.14
N GLY A 244 1.53 2.15 24.06
CA GLY A 244 2.82 2.83 24.24
C GLY A 244 3.34 3.63 23.04
N GLY A 245 2.62 3.63 21.91
CA GLY A 245 3.00 4.33 20.69
C GLY A 245 4.01 3.55 19.85
N PHE A 246 4.25 4.00 18.63
CA PHE A 246 5.32 3.48 17.77
C PHE A 246 6.70 3.93 18.27
N THR A 247 7.74 3.11 18.12
CA THR A 247 9.11 3.51 18.54
C THR A 247 10.04 3.88 17.40
N SER A 248 9.71 3.50 16.16
CA SER A 248 10.46 3.80 14.93
C SER A 248 9.58 3.60 13.68
N ALA A 249 10.07 4.01 12.51
CA ALA A 249 9.45 3.66 11.22
C ALA A 249 9.38 2.14 11.01
N GLU A 250 10.39 1.38 11.45
CA GLU A 250 10.36 -0.10 11.41
C GLU A 250 9.18 -0.68 12.19
N ASP A 251 8.81 -0.09 13.34
CA ASP A 251 7.62 -0.52 14.09
C ASP A 251 6.31 -0.19 13.35
N MET A 252 6.26 0.95 12.66
CA MET A 252 5.10 1.32 11.85
C MET A 252 4.93 0.36 10.67
N ILE A 253 6.04 0.03 9.99
CA ILE A 253 6.06 -0.92 8.87
C ILE A 253 5.59 -2.29 9.35
N ALA A 254 6.12 -2.79 10.47
CA ALA A 254 5.68 -4.07 11.01
C ALA A 254 4.19 -4.10 11.39
N ALA A 255 3.64 -2.98 11.88
CA ALA A 255 2.21 -2.88 12.17
C ALA A 255 1.35 -2.83 10.91
N TYR A 256 1.86 -2.23 9.83
CA TYR A 256 1.24 -2.27 8.50
C TYR A 256 1.23 -3.69 7.95
N ASP A 257 2.37 -4.38 7.97
CA ASP A 257 2.48 -5.76 7.49
C ASP A 257 1.52 -6.70 8.25
N GLU A 258 1.43 -6.56 9.59
CA GLU A 258 0.46 -7.32 10.40
C GLU A 258 -1.00 -7.00 10.03
N ALA A 259 -1.32 -5.75 9.71
CA ALA A 259 -2.66 -5.36 9.28
C ALA A 259 -3.02 -5.96 7.91
N VAL A 260 -2.08 -5.94 6.97
CA VAL A 260 -2.26 -6.53 5.63
C VAL A 260 -2.41 -8.05 5.71
N GLU A 261 -1.56 -8.74 6.46
CA GLU A 261 -1.69 -10.20 6.71
C GLU A 261 -3.00 -10.57 7.45
N GLY A 262 -3.58 -9.60 8.16
CA GLY A 262 -4.82 -9.74 8.91
C GLY A 262 -6.10 -9.52 8.09
N ASP A 263 -6.01 -9.49 6.76
CA ASP A 263 -7.11 -9.22 5.84
C ASP A 263 -7.70 -7.80 6.00
N ALA A 264 -6.96 -6.82 6.56
CA ALA A 264 -7.47 -5.44 6.71
C ALA A 264 -7.76 -4.74 5.37
N LEU A 265 -7.16 -5.23 4.29
CA LEU A 265 -7.41 -4.79 2.92
C LEU A 265 -8.59 -5.54 2.25
N ASP A 266 -8.93 -6.75 2.72
CA ASP A 266 -10.02 -7.57 2.16
C ASP A 266 -11.42 -7.10 2.57
N GLU A 267 -11.55 -6.36 3.69
CA GLU A 267 -12.80 -5.70 4.11
C GLU A 267 -13.10 -4.40 3.31
N TYR A 268 -12.49 -4.23 2.13
CA TYR A 268 -12.80 -3.14 1.21
C TYR A 268 -14.22 -3.26 0.63
N ASP A 269 -15.14 -2.48 1.20
CA ASP A 269 -16.37 -2.03 0.56
C ASP A 269 -16.36 -0.50 0.63
N ALA A 270 -16.29 0.18 -0.52
CA ALA A 270 -16.16 1.65 -0.64
C ALA A 270 -17.22 2.49 0.13
N ALA A 271 -18.17 1.84 0.81
CA ALA A 271 -19.17 2.43 1.68
C ALA A 271 -18.69 2.72 3.13
N SER A 272 -17.62 2.09 3.64
CA SER A 272 -17.18 2.22 5.05
C SER A 272 -16.29 3.43 5.34
N GLY A 273 -15.46 3.90 4.39
CA GLY A 273 -14.57 5.07 4.55
C GLY A 273 -15.28 6.42 4.76
N ALA A 274 -16.60 6.49 4.54
CA ALA A 274 -17.39 7.71 4.76
C ALA A 274 -17.70 7.99 6.26
N GLU A 275 -17.62 6.98 7.14
CA GLU A 275 -18.05 7.12 8.54
C GLU A 275 -17.01 7.83 9.43
N LEU A 276 -15.71 7.72 9.14
CA LEU A 276 -14.64 8.32 9.95
C LEU A 276 -14.44 9.81 9.65
N MET A 277 -14.53 10.22 8.37
CA MET A 277 -14.55 11.63 7.97
C MET A 277 -15.76 12.39 8.52
N ALA A 278 -16.90 11.73 8.71
CA ALA A 278 -18.06 12.31 9.37
C ALA A 278 -17.83 12.58 10.87
N SER A 279 -16.92 11.84 11.51
CA SER A 279 -16.56 12.04 12.92
C SER A 279 -15.58 13.20 13.13
N PHE A 280 -14.67 13.44 12.18
CA PHE A 280 -13.70 14.57 12.23
C PHE A 280 -14.26 15.89 11.66
N ALA A 281 -15.26 15.85 10.77
CA ALA A 281 -15.87 17.06 10.18
C ALA A 281 -16.92 17.74 11.08
N LEU A 282 -17.23 17.18 12.26
CA LEU A 282 -18.10 17.86 13.21
C LEU A 282 -17.31 18.96 13.94
N PRO A 283 -17.69 20.24 13.80
CA PRO A 283 -17.10 21.29 14.62
C PRO A 283 -17.38 20.97 16.10
N PRO A 284 -16.46 21.32 17.02
CA PRO A 284 -16.68 21.11 18.45
C PRO A 284 -18.04 21.70 18.83
N GLU A 285 -18.92 20.87 19.41
CA GLU A 285 -20.18 21.37 19.94
C GLU A 285 -19.84 22.55 20.86
N PRO A 286 -20.44 23.73 20.65
CA PRO A 286 -20.17 24.86 21.53
C PRO A 286 -20.51 24.44 22.95
N GLU A 287 -19.53 24.56 23.84
CA GLU A 287 -19.72 24.36 25.27
C GLU A 287 -20.94 25.18 25.71
N ASP A 288 -21.91 24.51 26.34
CA ASP A 288 -23.05 25.13 27.02
C ASP A 288 -22.52 25.91 28.23
N ASP A 289 -21.96 27.09 27.93
CA ASP A 289 -21.48 28.03 28.91
C ASP A 289 -22.70 28.71 29.53
N GLY A 290 -23.21 28.06 30.56
CA GLY A 290 -24.28 28.58 31.40
C GLY A 290 -23.93 29.96 31.96
N ILE A 291 -24.43 31.01 31.32
CA ILE A 291 -24.65 32.31 31.94
C ILE A 291 -26.16 32.52 32.06
N ALA A 292 -26.63 32.29 33.28
CA ALA A 292 -27.86 32.87 33.77
C ALA A 292 -27.72 34.39 33.84
N ASP A 293 -28.63 35.13 33.19
CA ASP A 293 -29.14 36.37 33.76
C ASP A 293 -30.66 36.43 33.57
N ALA A 294 -31.32 36.75 34.67
CA ALA A 294 -32.76 36.69 34.87
C ALA A 294 -33.27 38.12 35.07
N SER A 295 -34.22 38.53 34.23
CA SER A 295 -35.20 39.61 34.44
C SER A 295 -36.02 39.71 33.15
N ASP A 296 -37.34 39.71 33.10
CA ASP A 296 -38.35 39.93 34.12
C ASP A 296 -39.63 39.18 33.71
N GLU A 297 -40.35 38.73 34.72
CA GLU A 297 -41.77 38.36 34.67
C GLU A 297 -42.59 39.55 34.15
N ASP A 298 -43.52 39.30 33.24
CA ASP A 298 -44.84 39.95 33.25
C ASP A 298 -45.83 38.97 32.59
N GLU A 299 -46.49 38.19 33.45
CA GLU A 299 -47.81 37.63 33.18
C GLU A 299 -48.81 38.79 33.06
N GLU A 300 -49.66 38.80 32.03
CA GLU A 300 -51.06 39.18 32.17
C GLU A 300 -51.87 38.65 30.98
N ASP A 301 -52.64 37.59 31.25
CA ASP A 301 -53.82 37.18 30.50
C ASP A 301 -54.81 38.33 30.39
N GLU A 302 -55.39 38.56 29.21
CA GLU A 302 -56.78 39.04 29.11
C GLU A 302 -57.40 38.63 27.76
N ASP A 303 -58.37 37.72 27.86
CA ASP A 303 -59.38 37.41 26.84
C ASP A 303 -60.05 38.68 26.28
N GLU A 304 -60.31 38.74 24.97
CA GLU A 304 -61.67 38.98 24.43
C GLU A 304 -61.70 39.03 22.89
N MET A 305 -62.40 38.03 22.33
CA MET A 305 -63.48 38.13 21.35
C MET A 305 -63.37 39.02 20.09
N GLU A 306 -63.67 38.35 18.96
CA GLU A 306 -64.57 38.78 17.87
C GLU A 306 -64.16 39.99 16.99
N LEU A 307 -63.96 39.77 15.68
CA LEU A 307 -65.05 39.71 14.67
C LEU A 307 -64.48 39.89 13.24
N ALA A 308 -65.02 39.04 12.35
CA ALA A 308 -65.26 39.25 10.92
C ALA A 308 -64.06 39.22 9.94
#